data_AF-A0AAU7Q925-F1
#
_entry.id   AF-A0AAU7Q925-F1
#
_cell.length_a   1.000
_cell.length_b   1.000
_cell.length_c   1.000
_cell.angle_alpha   90.00
_cell.angle_beta   90.00
_cell.angle_gamma   90.00
#
_symmetry.space_group_name_H-M   'P 1'
#
loop_
_entity.id
_entity.type
_entity.pdbx_description
1 polymer ?
#
loop_
_entity_poly.entity_id
_entity_poly.type
_entity_poly.pdbx_seq_one_letter_code
_entity_poly.pdbx_strand_id
1 'polypeptide(L)'
;MNGKMLLFLPFFTNGCHLLGDKVEPSYQAGVDIVDNKICVTVPIHLEEVVSFIVIEEAGNRHNRIFIPFDELNDPYRPVANQCLTTEGFNFEKEKTYHYTVMLDAPDKKIPAFFDELYIF
;
A
#
# COMPACT_ATOMS: atom_id res chain seq x y z
N MET A 1 44.35 32.48 -39.29
CA MET A 1 43.27 31.49 -39.47
C MET A 1 42.92 30.93 -38.11
N ASN A 2 41.64 31.04 -37.77
CA ASN A 2 41.05 30.79 -36.47
C ASN A 2 40.94 29.28 -36.20
N GLY A 3 41.12 28.86 -34.94
CA GLY A 3 40.86 27.49 -34.52
C GLY A 3 40.70 27.39 -33.01
N LYS A 4 39.61 27.94 -32.47
CA LYS A 4 39.18 27.66 -31.08
C LYS A 4 38.62 26.24 -31.05
N MET A 5 39.42 25.28 -30.59
CA MET A 5 38.97 23.92 -30.31
C MET A 5 38.13 23.93 -29.02
N LEU A 6 36.80 23.93 -29.16
CA LEU A 6 35.87 23.78 -28.04
C LEU A 6 35.84 22.30 -27.64
N LEU A 7 36.38 22.00 -26.46
CA LEU A 7 36.31 20.69 -25.82
C LEU A 7 34.91 20.53 -25.22
N PHE A 8 34.01 19.83 -25.91
CA PHE A 8 32.72 19.41 -25.34
C PHE A 8 32.96 18.13 -24.52
N LEU A 9 32.92 18.25 -23.19
CA LEU A 9 32.77 17.10 -22.31
C LEU A 9 31.33 16.59 -22.39
N PRO A 10 31.06 15.36 -22.87
CA PRO A 10 29.77 14.74 -22.63
C PRO A 10 29.70 14.36 -21.15
N PHE A 11 28.94 15.13 -20.37
CA PHE A 11 28.44 14.66 -19.09
C PHE A 11 27.48 13.48 -19.38
N PHE A 12 28.02 12.27 -19.46
CA PHE A 12 27.24 11.07 -19.26
C PHE A 12 26.86 11.04 -17.78
N THR A 13 25.79 11.76 -17.45
CA THR A 13 25.00 11.46 -16.26
C THR A 13 24.35 10.11 -16.53
N ASN A 14 25.10 9.04 -16.27
CA ASN A 14 24.48 7.77 -15.95
C ASN A 14 23.70 8.03 -14.66
N GLY A 15 22.45 8.48 -14.82
CA GLY A 15 21.47 8.38 -13.75
C GLY A 15 21.54 6.96 -13.25
N CYS A 16 21.66 6.79 -11.94
CA CYS A 16 21.60 5.47 -11.32
C CYS A 16 20.20 4.93 -11.60
N HIS A 17 20.01 4.25 -12.73
CA HIS A 17 18.85 3.40 -12.92
C HIS A 17 19.06 2.28 -11.91
N LEU A 18 18.37 2.37 -10.77
CA LEU A 18 18.17 1.28 -9.83
C LEU A 18 17.39 0.18 -10.58
N LEU A 19 18.11 -0.51 -11.47
CA LEU A 19 17.75 -1.78 -12.09
C LEU A 19 17.69 -2.81 -10.96
N GLY A 20 16.56 -2.90 -10.28
CA GLY A 20 16.39 -3.90 -9.23
C GLY A 20 15.25 -3.68 -8.28
N ASP A 21 14.76 -2.44 -8.13
CA ASP A 21 13.60 -2.20 -7.26
C ASP A 21 12.36 -2.65 -8.03
N LYS A 22 12.03 -3.92 -7.86
CA LYS A 22 10.77 -4.50 -8.28
C LYS A 22 9.70 -3.78 -7.47
N VAL A 23 9.18 -2.66 -8.00
CA VAL A 23 8.04 -1.95 -7.41
C VAL A 23 6.95 -3.00 -7.24
N GLU A 24 6.58 -3.25 -5.99
CA GLU A 24 5.52 -4.18 -5.66
C GLU A 24 4.23 -3.65 -6.32
N PRO A 25 3.46 -4.51 -7.02
CA PRO A 25 2.25 -4.04 -7.69
C PRO A 25 1.29 -3.45 -6.65
N SER A 26 0.99 -2.16 -6.79
CA SER A 26 -0.11 -1.55 -6.05
C SER A 26 -1.41 -1.98 -6.70
N TYR A 27 -2.35 -2.43 -5.86
CA TYR A 27 -3.70 -2.75 -6.27
C TYR A 27 -4.60 -1.61 -5.80
N GLN A 28 -5.75 -1.40 -6.45
CA GLN A 28 -6.76 -0.49 -5.91
C GLN A 28 -7.66 -1.25 -4.94
N ALA A 29 -7.89 -0.68 -3.76
CA ALA A 29 -8.85 -1.18 -2.80
C ALA A 29 -10.20 -0.55 -3.14
N GLY A 30 -11.26 -1.34 -3.01
CA GLY A 30 -12.60 -0.79 -2.93
C GLY A 30 -12.81 -0.20 -1.54
N VAL A 31 -13.45 0.96 -1.48
CA VAL A 31 -13.79 1.63 -0.23
C VAL A 31 -15.26 1.93 -0.27
N ASP A 32 -15.99 1.44 0.72
CA ASP A 32 -17.41 1.71 0.91
C ASP A 32 -17.70 2.05 2.38
N ILE A 33 -18.90 2.56 2.64
CA ILE A 33 -19.43 2.74 4.00
C ILE A 33 -20.54 1.71 4.20
N VAL A 34 -20.33 0.78 5.14
CA VAL A 34 -21.31 -0.26 5.51
C VAL A 34 -21.60 -0.12 7.01
N ASP A 35 -22.87 -0.02 7.38
CA ASP A 35 -23.30 0.19 8.78
C ASP A 35 -22.59 1.35 9.49
N ASN A 36 -22.38 2.45 8.75
CA ASN A 36 -21.68 3.65 9.22
C ASN A 36 -20.22 3.39 9.65
N LYS A 37 -19.59 2.35 9.09
CA LYS A 37 -18.18 2.01 9.25
C LYS A 37 -17.52 1.93 7.87
N ILE A 38 -16.24 2.29 7.81
CA ILE A 38 -15.45 2.11 6.59
C ILE A 38 -15.28 0.61 6.33
N CYS A 39 -15.69 0.20 5.14
CA CYS A 39 -15.48 -1.12 4.57
C CYS A 39 -14.39 -1.00 3.52
N VAL A 40 -13.21 -1.54 3.82
CA VAL A 40 -12.15 -1.68 2.82
C VAL A 40 -12.24 -3.09 2.24
N THR A 41 -12.36 -3.17 0.92
CA THR A 41 -12.30 -4.42 0.16
C THR A 41 -11.04 -4.43 -0.68
N VAL A 42 -10.43 -5.59 -0.82
CA VAL A 42 -9.21 -5.75 -1.63
C VAL A 42 -9.44 -6.86 -2.65
N PRO A 43 -8.86 -6.78 -3.86
CA PRO A 43 -8.89 -7.89 -4.80
C PRO A 43 -8.01 -9.02 -4.25
N ILE A 44 -8.58 -10.21 -4.08
CA ILE A 44 -7.93 -11.35 -3.42
C ILE A 44 -7.83 -12.52 -4.39
N HIS A 45 -6.66 -13.11 -4.49
CA HIS A 45 -6.41 -14.33 -5.22
C HIS A 45 -6.54 -15.56 -4.30
N LEU A 46 -6.79 -16.73 -4.89
CA LEU A 46 -6.86 -17.98 -4.13
C LEU A 46 -5.56 -18.20 -3.35
N GLU A 47 -5.71 -18.62 -2.09
CA GLU A 47 -4.64 -18.98 -1.13
C GLU A 47 -3.93 -17.82 -0.42
N GLU A 48 -4.28 -16.56 -0.72
CA GLU A 48 -3.75 -15.40 0.00
C GLU A 48 -4.29 -15.33 1.45
N VAL A 49 -3.42 -14.92 2.38
CA VAL A 49 -3.74 -14.61 3.78
C VAL A 49 -3.30 -13.19 4.09
N VAL A 50 -4.00 -12.52 5.00
CA VAL A 50 -3.58 -11.20 5.47
C VAL A 50 -2.51 -11.39 6.55
N SER A 51 -1.36 -10.74 6.39
CA SER A 51 -0.30 -10.71 7.39
C SER A 51 -0.50 -9.54 8.36
N PHE A 52 -0.80 -8.36 7.81
CA PHE A 52 -1.10 -7.18 8.62
C PHE A 52 -1.93 -6.14 7.86
N ILE A 53 -2.58 -5.26 8.63
CA ILE A 53 -3.20 -4.04 8.15
C ILE A 53 -2.56 -2.83 8.87
N VAL A 54 -2.28 -1.77 8.13
CA VAL A 54 -1.89 -0.46 8.68
C VAL A 54 -2.92 0.57 8.27
N ILE A 55 -3.34 1.39 9.23
CA ILE A 55 -4.17 2.56 8.98
C ILE A 55 -3.42 3.75 9.56
N GLU A 56 -3.19 4.80 8.77
CA GLU A 56 -2.53 6.03 9.21
C GLU A 56 -3.28 7.26 8.72
N GLU A 57 -3.45 8.27 9.57
CA GLU A 57 -3.98 9.58 9.16
C GLU A 57 -2.91 10.36 8.39
N ALA A 58 -3.27 10.86 7.21
CA ALA A 58 -2.37 11.65 6.37
C ALA A 58 -1.94 12.92 7.11
N GLY A 59 -0.63 13.11 7.26
CA GLY A 59 -0.07 14.26 7.98
C GLY A 59 -0.07 14.13 9.51
N ASN A 60 -0.62 13.04 10.09
CA ASN A 60 -0.65 12.83 11.54
C ASN A 60 -0.12 11.43 11.91
N ARG A 61 1.20 11.36 12.13
CA ARG A 61 1.90 10.11 12.46
C ARG A 61 1.51 9.49 13.81
N HIS A 62 0.80 10.23 14.67
CA HIS A 62 0.35 9.72 15.95
C HIS A 62 -0.99 8.98 15.84
N ASN A 63 -1.79 9.27 14.80
CA ASN A 63 -3.03 8.55 14.54
C ASN A 63 -2.76 7.41 13.54
N ARG A 64 -2.09 6.37 14.04
CA ARG A 64 -1.72 5.18 13.28
C ARG A 64 -1.98 3.93 14.10
N ILE A 65 -2.57 2.91 13.48
CA ILE A 65 -2.71 1.57 14.05
C ILE A 65 -2.05 0.53 13.14
N PHE A 66 -1.47 -0.49 13.76
CA PHE A 66 -0.96 -1.70 13.12
C PHE A 66 -1.74 -2.89 13.67
N ILE A 67 -2.36 -3.66 12.78
CA ILE A 67 -3.19 -4.82 13.11
C ILE A 67 -2.47 -6.06 12.54
N PRO A 68 -1.76 -6.84 13.37
CA PRO A 68 -1.13 -8.08 12.94
C PRO A 68 -2.13 -9.24 12.91
N PHE A 69 -1.91 -10.19 12.00
CA PHE A 69 -2.61 -11.46 11.94
C PHE A 69 -1.62 -12.61 12.02
N ASP A 70 -2.03 -13.72 12.63
CA ASP A 70 -1.18 -14.92 12.76
C ASP A 70 -1.39 -15.84 11.56
N GLU A 71 -0.43 -15.86 10.65
CA GLU A 71 -0.49 -16.71 9.45
C GLU A 71 -0.43 -18.22 9.75
N LEU A 72 0.10 -18.62 10.91
CA LEU A 72 0.40 -20.02 11.22
C LEU A 72 -0.69 -20.68 12.06
N ASN A 73 -1.19 -20.00 13.08
CA ASN A 73 -2.14 -20.58 14.04
C ASN A 73 -3.61 -20.20 13.74
N ASP A 74 -3.86 -19.00 13.19
CA ASP A 74 -5.20 -18.51 12.86
C ASP A 74 -5.18 -17.54 11.66
N PRO A 75 -4.93 -18.05 10.45
CA PRO A 75 -4.72 -17.20 9.28
C PRO A 75 -6.02 -16.47 8.91
N TYR A 76 -5.95 -15.14 8.87
CA TYR A 76 -7.06 -14.35 8.34
C TYR A 76 -7.13 -14.49 6.82
N ARG A 77 -8.14 -15.25 6.38
CA ARG A 77 -8.45 -15.52 4.97
C ARG A 77 -9.61 -14.65 4.53
N PRO A 78 -9.37 -13.43 4.06
CA PRO A 78 -10.42 -12.57 3.56
C PRO A 78 -11.09 -13.19 2.33
N VAL A 79 -12.41 -13.04 2.22
CA VAL A 79 -13.16 -13.38 1.02
C VAL A 79 -13.13 -12.18 0.08
N ALA A 80 -13.00 -12.42 -1.23
CA ALA A 80 -13.03 -11.34 -2.21
C ALA A 80 -14.29 -10.47 -2.04
N ASN A 81 -14.12 -9.15 -2.06
CA ASN A 81 -15.16 -8.14 -1.83
C ASN A 81 -15.81 -8.17 -0.42
N GLN A 82 -15.21 -8.86 0.56
CA GLN A 82 -15.61 -8.74 1.96
C GLN A 82 -14.84 -7.61 2.64
N CYS A 83 -15.52 -6.89 3.55
CA CYS A 83 -14.88 -5.86 4.36
C CYS A 83 -13.78 -6.47 5.24
N LEU A 84 -12.59 -5.88 5.19
CA LEU A 84 -11.53 -6.14 6.14
C LEU A 84 -11.84 -5.48 7.48
N THR A 85 -11.42 -6.12 8.58
CA THR A 85 -11.54 -5.52 9.91
C THR A 85 -10.67 -4.25 10.03
N THR A 86 -11.13 -3.31 10.83
CA THR A 86 -10.38 -2.12 11.23
C THR A 86 -10.09 -2.09 12.73
N GLU A 87 -10.41 -3.18 13.45
CA GLU A 87 -10.27 -3.31 14.91
C GLU A 87 -10.87 -2.13 15.69
N GLY A 88 -11.95 -1.55 15.17
CA GLY A 88 -12.63 -0.41 15.79
C GLY A 88 -11.92 0.94 15.61
N PHE A 89 -10.98 1.05 14.67
CA PHE A 89 -10.35 2.34 14.32
C PHE A 89 -11.43 3.39 14.02
N ASN A 90 -11.33 4.53 14.71
CA ASN A 90 -12.32 5.59 14.60
C ASN A 90 -11.93 6.57 13.50
N PHE A 91 -12.58 6.42 12.36
CA PHE A 91 -12.47 7.34 11.25
C PHE A 91 -13.25 8.63 11.51
N GLU A 92 -12.61 9.77 11.28
CA GLU A 92 -13.25 11.08 11.38
C GLU A 92 -13.55 11.63 9.98
N LYS A 93 -14.63 12.42 9.89
CA LYS A 93 -15.00 13.12 8.66
C LYS A 93 -13.95 14.18 8.30
N GLU A 94 -13.85 14.48 7.00
CA GLU A 94 -12.95 15.49 6.44
C GLU A 94 -11.46 15.18 6.69
N LYS A 95 -11.15 13.92 7.00
CA LYS A 95 -9.78 13.42 7.16
C LYS A 95 -9.43 12.44 6.03
N THR A 96 -8.14 12.39 5.75
CA THR A 96 -7.55 11.45 4.80
C THR A 96 -6.72 10.44 5.55
N TYR A 97 -6.80 9.17 5.14
CA TYR A 97 -6.03 8.08 5.71
C TYR A 97 -5.34 7.28 4.62
N HIS A 98 -4.20 6.68 4.91
CA HIS A 98 -3.64 5.61 4.08
C HIS A 98 -3.98 4.26 4.72
N TYR A 99 -4.34 3.29 3.89
CA TYR A 99 -4.73 1.95 4.33
C TYR A 99 -3.87 0.93 3.60
N THR A 100 -3.02 0.20 4.32
CA THR A 100 -2.10 -0.77 3.72
C THR A 100 -2.48 -2.16 4.18
N VAL A 101 -2.52 -3.13 3.26
CA VAL A 101 -2.78 -4.54 3.59
C VAL A 101 -1.63 -5.39 3.04
N MET A 102 -0.94 -6.10 3.91
CA MET A 102 0.02 -7.10 3.48
C MET A 102 -0.72 -8.41 3.23
N LEU A 103 -0.58 -8.94 2.02
CA LEU A 103 -1.07 -10.27 1.66
C LEU A 103 0.12 -11.19 1.44
N ASP A 104 0.08 -12.35 2.07
CA ASP A 104 1.04 -13.44 1.85
C ASP A 104 0.37 -14.56 1.06
N ALA A 105 1.03 -14.98 -0.02
CA ALA A 105 0.68 -16.14 -0.82
C ALA A 105 1.89 -17.08 -0.92
N PRO A 106 1.69 -18.41 -1.10
CA PRO A 106 2.78 -19.38 -1.20
C PRO A 106 3.85 -19.02 -2.24
N ASP A 107 3.43 -18.42 -3.36
CA ASP A 107 4.30 -18.02 -4.48
C ASP A 107 4.53 -16.51 -4.58
N LYS A 108 3.96 -15.71 -3.68
CA LYS A 108 4.00 -14.24 -3.71
C LYS A 108 3.95 -13.67 -2.30
N LYS A 109 5.09 -13.15 -1.83
CA LYS A 109 5.10 -12.15 -0.74
C LYS A 109 5.05 -10.79 -1.41
N ILE A 110 3.85 -10.24 -1.58
CA ILE A 110 3.69 -8.93 -2.21
C ILE A 110 2.84 -8.07 -1.27
N PRO A 111 3.40 -7.01 -0.70
CA PRO A 111 2.60 -6.00 -0.02
C PRO A 111 1.63 -5.37 -1.01
N ALA A 112 0.35 -5.32 -0.66
CA ALA A 112 -0.62 -4.51 -1.38
C ALA A 112 -0.75 -3.16 -0.68
N PHE A 113 -0.16 -2.13 -1.29
CA PHE A 113 -0.31 -0.76 -0.83
C PHE A 113 -1.58 -0.15 -1.45
N PHE A 114 -2.42 0.47 -0.61
CA PHE A 114 -3.57 1.24 -1.07
C PHE A 114 -3.41 2.69 -0.62
N ASP A 115 -3.12 3.54 -1.60
CA ASP A 115 -2.49 4.84 -1.37
C ASP A 115 -3.39 5.86 -0.64
N GLU A 116 -4.73 5.80 -0.76
CA GLU A 116 -5.54 6.87 -0.17
C GLU A 116 -7.01 6.51 0.08
N LEU A 117 -7.44 6.75 1.32
CA LEU A 117 -8.79 6.63 1.82
C LEU A 117 -9.29 8.03 2.23
N TYR A 118 -10.17 8.62 1.42
CA TYR A 118 -10.82 9.89 1.73
C TYR A 118 -12.17 9.67 2.39
N ILE A 119 -12.40 10.32 3.54
CA ILE A 119 -13.64 10.17 4.31
C ILE A 119 -14.41 11.49 4.27
N PHE A 120 -15.55 11.47 3.56
CA PHE A 120 -16.43 12.61 3.33
C PHE A 120 -17.45 12.81 4.48
#